data_AF-A0A6P0NBQ5-F1
#
_entry.id   AF-A0A6P0NBQ5-F1
#
_cell.length_a   1.000
_cell.length_b   1.000
_cell.length_c   1.000
_cell.angle_alpha   90.00
_cell.angle_beta   90.00
_cell.angle_gamma   90.00
#
_symmetry.space_group_name_H-M   'P 1'
#
loop_
_entity.id
_entity.type
_entity.pdbx_description
1 polymer ?
#
loop_
_entity_poly.entity_id
_entity_poly.type
_entity_poly.pdbx_seq_one_letter_code
_entity_poly.pdbx_strand_id
1 'polypeptide(L)'
;MANRSEKSFDVRLDAAKLARSRDYPTHKANGDEQRHADDQYFMSFTKGLPHNPDTGLLQDPQDFVEFRRAVDDGFIDPFTDPVRHGAKFEVVFTGQDYTIKRETDPDLLEDFRQWEAPTAGVAFELNGPDSQGVTMPPAPPLIDTNGKANQELIFEIAEVYELAILRDQPLNDFEKRAANSKIESSINRLNALEYIRNQTGRPRKVNGRGRLDEQTVFRGSSPGVEVGPYLSQFLLMGNVDLNGGGSVAEGKITYGALQIDQKLPIATPNLDYMTNMEDYVLVQRGIKQDTESYVLEKDQNPKLPDRPARRFISTPRD
;
A
#
# COMPACT_ATOMS: atom_id res chain seq x y z
N MET A 1 -30.52 -36.94 24.79
CA MET A 1 -30.22 -35.88 23.80
C MET A 1 -29.51 -34.75 24.53
N ALA A 2 -28.34 -34.33 24.06
CA ALA A 2 -27.65 -33.16 24.59
C ALA A 2 -28.54 -31.91 24.54
N ASN A 3 -28.50 -31.08 25.57
CA ASN A 3 -29.28 -29.83 25.62
C ASN A 3 -28.67 -28.76 24.69
N ARG A 4 -29.36 -27.62 24.49
CA ARG A 4 -28.90 -26.58 23.55
C ARG A 4 -27.53 -25.99 23.92
N SER A 5 -27.23 -25.83 25.21
CA SER A 5 -25.95 -25.28 25.66
C SER A 5 -24.78 -26.22 25.38
N GLU A 6 -24.96 -27.53 25.60
CA GLU A 6 -23.93 -28.55 25.33
C GLU A 6 -23.63 -28.63 23.82
N LYS A 7 -24.68 -28.69 22.98
CA LYS A 7 -24.51 -28.63 21.52
C LYS A 7 -23.78 -27.37 21.04
N SER A 8 -24.05 -26.22 21.66
CA SER A 8 -23.35 -24.97 21.30
C SER A 8 -21.88 -24.97 21.71
N PHE A 9 -21.55 -25.60 22.84
CA PHE A 9 -20.18 -25.77 23.29
C PHE A 9 -19.41 -26.71 22.36
N ASP A 10 -19.97 -27.88 22.06
CA ASP A 10 -19.34 -28.90 21.23
C ASP A 10 -19.00 -28.38 19.84
N VAL A 11 -19.91 -27.65 19.18
CA VAL A 11 -19.65 -27.07 17.84
C VAL A 11 -18.47 -26.09 17.85
N ARG A 12 -18.35 -25.26 18.90
CA ARG A 12 -17.22 -24.32 19.03
C ARG A 12 -15.93 -25.05 19.31
N LEU A 13 -15.97 -26.07 20.16
CA LEU A 13 -14.82 -26.91 20.48
C LEU A 13 -14.33 -27.68 19.24
N ASP A 14 -15.24 -28.20 18.43
CA ASP A 14 -14.90 -28.92 17.19
C ASP A 14 -14.32 -27.97 16.13
N ALA A 15 -14.83 -26.74 16.00
CA ALA A 15 -14.23 -25.72 15.16
C ALA A 15 -12.80 -25.35 15.61
N ALA A 16 -12.57 -25.22 16.93
CA ALA A 16 -11.25 -24.96 17.50
C ALA A 16 -10.28 -26.13 17.25
N LYS A 17 -10.76 -27.38 17.39
CA LYS A 17 -9.97 -28.58 17.06
C LYS A 17 -9.61 -28.63 15.57
N LEU A 18 -10.56 -28.29 14.69
CA LEU A 18 -10.33 -28.24 13.24
C LEU A 18 -9.28 -27.19 12.88
N ALA A 19 -9.32 -26.00 13.49
CA ALA A 19 -8.32 -24.98 13.27
C ALA A 19 -6.93 -25.45 13.71
N ARG A 20 -6.83 -26.02 14.92
CA ARG A 20 -5.59 -26.57 15.47
C ARG A 20 -5.00 -27.73 14.66
N SER A 21 -5.83 -28.53 13.99
CA SER A 21 -5.37 -29.69 13.22
C SER A 21 -4.78 -29.35 11.85
N ARG A 22 -4.87 -28.09 11.40
CA ARG A 22 -4.25 -27.66 10.14
C ARG A 22 -2.73 -27.58 10.29
N ASP A 23 -2.02 -27.67 9.17
CA ASP A 23 -0.58 -27.45 9.14
C ASP A 23 -0.26 -25.99 9.45
N TYR A 24 0.62 -25.76 10.43
CA TYR A 24 1.14 -24.44 10.76
C TYR A 24 2.42 -24.20 9.96
N PRO A 25 2.42 -23.27 8.99
CA PRO A 25 3.58 -23.02 8.16
C PRO A 25 4.70 -22.31 8.95
N THR A 26 5.94 -22.49 8.51
CA THR A 26 7.06 -21.71 9.01
C THR A 26 7.14 -20.36 8.30
N HIS A 27 7.12 -19.28 9.07
CA HIS A 27 7.33 -17.92 8.59
C HIS A 27 8.78 -17.73 8.11
N LYS A 28 8.98 -17.22 6.89
CA LYS A 28 10.30 -17.01 6.30
C LYS A 28 10.40 -15.65 5.60
N ALA A 29 11.34 -14.83 6.06
CA ALA A 29 11.72 -13.59 5.39
C ALA A 29 12.69 -13.86 4.22
N ASN A 30 13.00 -12.82 3.45
CA ASN A 30 13.94 -12.89 2.33
C ASN A 30 15.42 -12.77 2.77
N GLY A 31 15.68 -12.42 4.03
CA GLY A 31 17.01 -12.27 4.62
C GLY A 31 17.71 -10.95 4.34
N ASP A 32 17.04 -9.95 3.76
CA ASP A 32 17.65 -8.62 3.51
C ASP A 32 17.96 -7.86 4.80
N GLU A 33 17.11 -7.98 5.83
CA GLU A 33 17.32 -7.33 7.13
C GLU A 33 18.71 -7.65 7.70
N GLN A 34 19.08 -8.92 7.74
CA GLN A 34 20.38 -9.35 8.29
C GLN A 34 21.54 -9.05 7.34
N ARG A 35 21.32 -9.15 6.02
CA ARG A 35 22.37 -8.87 5.02
C ARG A 35 22.77 -7.40 4.97
N HIS A 36 21.84 -6.51 5.29
CA HIS A 36 22.02 -5.05 5.22
C HIS A 36 21.96 -4.40 6.61
N ALA A 37 22.23 -5.15 7.67
CA ALA A 37 22.27 -4.63 9.04
C ALA A 37 23.36 -3.56 9.22
N ASP A 38 24.53 -3.77 8.62
CA ASP A 38 25.66 -2.82 8.64
C ASP A 38 25.41 -1.60 7.73
N ASP A 39 24.42 -1.68 6.84
CA ASP A 39 24.01 -0.61 5.93
C ASP A 39 22.76 0.11 6.46
N GLN A 40 22.65 0.26 7.78
CA GLN A 40 21.55 0.98 8.44
C GLN A 40 20.15 0.39 8.13
N TYR A 41 20.07 -0.92 7.88
CA TYR A 41 18.83 -1.65 7.59
C TYR A 41 18.01 -1.05 6.43
N PHE A 42 18.64 -0.46 5.41
CA PHE A 42 17.93 0.29 4.35
C PHE A 42 16.90 -0.55 3.53
N MET A 43 16.99 -1.88 3.59
CA MET A 43 16.02 -2.80 2.98
C MET A 43 14.89 -3.24 3.94
N SER A 44 14.76 -2.58 5.10
CA SER A 44 13.72 -2.82 6.10
C SER A 44 12.77 -1.62 6.20
N PHE A 45 11.61 -1.82 6.82
CA PHE A 45 10.73 -0.70 7.17
C PHE A 45 11.32 0.08 8.35
N THR A 46 11.67 1.35 8.12
CA THR A 46 12.26 2.22 9.15
C THR A 46 11.46 3.49 9.40
N LYS A 47 10.38 3.72 8.65
CA LYS A 47 9.55 4.93 8.76
C LYS A 47 9.00 5.10 10.19
N GLY A 48 9.08 6.34 10.68
CA GLY A 48 8.78 6.72 12.05
C GLY A 48 10.01 6.79 12.95
N LEU A 49 11.18 6.30 12.52
CA LEU A 49 12.45 6.43 13.25
C LEU A 49 13.23 7.70 12.83
N PRO A 50 14.31 8.09 13.55
CA PRO A 50 15.15 9.23 13.17
C PRO A 50 15.97 8.97 11.89
N HIS A 51 15.77 9.80 10.87
CA HIS A 51 16.47 9.69 9.58
C HIS A 51 17.39 10.89 9.35
N ASN A 52 18.51 10.63 8.70
CA ASN A 52 19.46 11.64 8.25
C ASN A 52 18.85 12.50 7.13
N PRO A 53 18.91 13.85 7.23
CA PRO A 53 18.23 14.74 6.29
C PRO A 53 18.82 14.75 4.88
N ASP A 54 20.07 14.36 4.71
CA ASP A 54 20.76 14.42 3.40
C ASP A 54 20.65 13.10 2.64
N THR A 55 20.69 11.98 3.37
CA THR A 55 20.69 10.63 2.77
C THR A 55 19.32 9.95 2.81
N GLY A 56 18.45 10.35 3.75
CA GLY A 56 17.18 9.67 4.01
C GLY A 56 17.32 8.29 4.66
N LEU A 57 18.52 7.86 5.04
CA LEU A 57 18.76 6.63 5.79
C LEU A 57 18.53 6.85 7.29
N LEU A 58 18.38 5.77 8.05
CA LEU A 58 18.41 5.83 9.51
C LEU A 58 19.71 6.50 9.97
N GLN A 59 19.66 7.30 11.04
CA GLN A 59 20.89 7.85 11.61
C GLN A 59 21.58 6.84 12.54
N ASP A 60 20.81 6.10 13.34
CA ASP A 60 21.33 5.13 14.31
C ASP A 60 20.66 3.75 14.11
N PRO A 61 21.42 2.71 13.68
CA PRO A 61 20.85 1.38 13.47
C PRO A 61 20.29 0.74 14.75
N GLN A 62 20.70 1.19 15.94
CA GLN A 62 20.14 0.69 17.20
C GLN A 62 18.64 1.02 17.34
N ASP A 63 18.17 2.10 16.71
CA ASP A 63 16.73 2.45 16.72
C ASP A 63 15.88 1.37 16.06
N PHE A 64 16.39 0.78 14.97
CA PHE A 64 15.74 -0.35 14.33
C PHE A 64 15.77 -1.61 15.20
N VAL A 65 16.88 -1.86 15.90
CA VAL A 65 17.00 -3.02 16.80
C VAL A 65 15.97 -2.95 17.94
N GLU A 66 15.80 -1.78 18.56
CA GLU A 66 14.78 -1.59 19.61
C GLU A 66 13.36 -1.63 19.04
N PHE A 67 13.12 -1.08 17.85
CA PHE A 67 11.84 -1.19 17.15
C PHE A 67 11.48 -2.65 16.87
N ARG A 68 12.42 -3.45 16.34
CA ARG A 68 12.24 -4.88 16.07
C ARG A 68 11.94 -5.65 17.35
N ARG A 69 12.67 -5.34 18.43
CA ARG A 69 12.42 -5.93 19.76
C ARG A 69 11.02 -5.60 20.28
N ALA A 70 10.57 -4.36 20.11
CA ALA A 70 9.21 -3.95 20.50
C ALA A 70 8.13 -4.74 19.75
N VAL A 71 8.34 -5.01 18.46
CA VAL A 71 7.45 -5.86 17.66
C VAL A 71 7.45 -7.31 18.18
N ASP A 72 8.63 -7.89 18.43
CA ASP A 72 8.78 -9.25 18.95
C ASP A 72 8.11 -9.42 20.34
N ASP A 73 8.23 -8.41 21.21
CA ASP A 73 7.64 -8.42 22.56
C ASP A 73 6.10 -8.30 22.54
N GLY A 74 5.54 -7.66 21.51
CA GLY A 74 4.09 -7.57 21.30
C GLY A 74 3.34 -6.64 22.26
N PHE A 75 4.04 -5.79 23.02
CA PHE A 75 3.47 -4.78 23.91
C PHE A 75 3.48 -3.39 23.29
N ILE A 76 2.50 -2.55 23.65
CA ILE A 76 2.39 -1.20 23.07
C ILE A 76 3.33 -0.17 23.73
N ASP A 77 3.70 -0.38 25.01
CA ASP A 77 4.49 0.58 25.79
C ASP A 77 5.82 0.96 25.09
N PRO A 78 6.60 0.00 24.53
CA PRO A 78 7.82 0.31 23.77
C PRO A 78 7.64 1.31 22.62
N PHE A 79 6.51 1.28 21.93
CA PHE A 79 6.21 2.19 20.81
C PHE A 79 5.84 3.61 21.25
N THR A 80 5.62 3.82 22.56
CA THR A 80 5.25 5.13 23.09
C THR A 80 6.47 5.94 23.54
N ASP A 81 7.45 5.29 24.17
CA ASP A 81 8.61 5.99 24.77
C ASP A 81 9.97 5.29 24.54
N PRO A 82 10.15 3.97 24.78
CA PRO A 82 11.44 3.30 24.59
C PRO A 82 12.03 3.37 23.17
N VAL A 83 11.20 3.26 22.13
CA VAL A 83 11.64 3.40 20.74
C VAL A 83 11.66 4.87 20.36
N ARG A 84 12.82 5.39 19.93
CA ARG A 84 12.92 6.78 19.45
C ARG A 84 12.06 6.98 18.21
N HIS A 85 11.12 7.90 18.31
CA HIS A 85 10.28 8.32 17.18
C HIS A 85 10.90 9.54 16.49
N GLY A 86 11.01 9.53 15.15
CA GLY A 86 11.60 10.59 14.33
C GLY A 86 10.88 11.94 14.41
N ALA A 87 9.61 11.95 14.82
CA ALA A 87 8.90 13.18 15.17
C ALA A 87 9.33 13.78 16.52
N LYS A 88 9.77 12.94 17.47
CA LYS A 88 10.24 13.37 18.80
C LYS A 88 11.75 13.63 18.82
N PHE A 89 12.48 13.11 17.84
CA PHE A 89 13.93 13.20 17.74
C PHE A 89 14.35 13.56 16.31
N GLU A 90 15.07 14.67 16.16
CA GLU A 90 15.61 15.13 14.89
C GLU A 90 17.10 14.81 14.75
N VAL A 91 17.56 14.75 13.50
CA VAL A 91 18.96 14.53 13.15
C VAL A 91 19.52 15.84 12.59
N VAL A 92 20.52 16.40 13.26
CA VAL A 92 21.10 17.71 12.90
C VAL A 92 22.59 17.62 12.64
N PHE A 93 23.06 18.34 11.62
CA PHE A 93 24.47 18.49 11.32
C PHE A 93 25.12 19.49 12.29
N THR A 94 26.18 19.09 12.98
CA THR A 94 26.88 19.92 13.98
C THR A 94 28.19 20.52 13.44
N GLY A 95 28.35 20.57 12.11
CA GLY A 95 29.55 21.10 11.44
C GLY A 95 30.63 20.05 11.14
N GLN A 96 30.57 18.88 11.77
CA GLN A 96 31.50 17.77 11.53
C GLN A 96 30.78 16.43 11.32
N ASP A 97 29.67 16.21 12.02
CA ASP A 97 28.89 14.98 11.95
C ASP A 97 27.40 15.27 12.20
N TYR A 98 26.55 14.27 12.00
CA TYR A 98 25.15 14.29 12.36
C TYR A 98 24.93 13.74 13.76
N THR A 99 24.06 14.39 14.53
CA THR A 99 23.68 13.96 15.87
C THR A 99 22.18 13.91 16.04
N ILE A 100 21.70 12.95 16.84
CA ILE A 100 20.29 12.85 17.22
C ILE A 100 20.06 13.70 18.46
N LYS A 101 19.07 14.59 18.43
CA LYS A 101 18.61 15.35 19.60
C LYS A 101 17.09 15.37 19.66
N ARG A 102 16.52 15.78 20.80
CA ARG A 102 15.07 15.94 20.94
C ARG A 102 14.58 17.07 20.04
N GLU A 103 13.45 16.82 19.37
CA GLU A 103 12.70 17.84 18.64
C GLU A 103 12.19 18.89 19.63
N THR A 104 12.24 20.14 19.22
CA THR A 104 11.81 21.30 20.05
C THR A 104 10.72 22.12 19.39
N ASP A 105 10.44 21.88 18.11
CA ASP A 105 9.33 22.51 17.42
C ASP A 105 7.99 21.97 17.96
N PRO A 106 7.18 22.80 18.64
CA PRO A 106 5.89 22.36 19.19
C PRO A 106 4.92 21.90 18.10
N ASP A 107 4.98 22.47 16.90
CA ASP A 107 4.05 22.17 15.81
C ASP A 107 4.28 20.74 15.29
N LEU A 108 5.53 20.28 15.29
CA LEU A 108 5.91 18.91 14.90
C LEU A 108 5.60 17.87 15.99
N LEU A 109 5.48 18.31 17.24
CA LEU A 109 5.26 17.45 18.40
C LEU A 109 3.79 17.22 18.73
N GLU A 110 2.90 18.15 18.35
CA GLU A 110 1.48 18.10 18.71
C GLU A 110 0.71 17.03 17.91
N ASP A 111 1.00 16.86 16.62
CA ASP A 111 0.20 16.05 15.71
C ASP A 111 1.06 15.32 14.68
N PHE A 112 1.86 14.35 15.14
CA PHE A 112 2.63 13.45 14.28
C PHE A 112 1.99 12.07 14.17
N ARG A 113 2.35 11.32 13.11
CA ARG A 113 1.82 9.98 12.87
C ARG A 113 2.57 8.94 13.69
N GLN A 114 1.83 8.14 14.46
CA GLN A 114 2.35 6.98 15.17
C GLN A 114 2.35 5.73 14.27
N TRP A 115 3.02 4.67 14.71
CA TRP A 115 2.89 3.35 14.08
C TRP A 115 1.46 2.82 14.29
N GLU A 116 0.80 2.47 13.20
CA GLU A 116 -0.58 1.97 13.23
C GLU A 116 -0.57 0.48 13.59
N ALA A 117 -1.18 0.16 14.74
CA ALA A 117 -1.43 -1.19 15.21
C ALA A 117 -0.20 -2.14 15.16
N PRO A 118 0.98 -1.75 15.68
CA PRO A 118 2.22 -2.51 15.54
C PRO A 118 2.19 -3.88 16.24
N THR A 119 1.22 -4.11 17.13
CA THR A 119 1.04 -5.35 17.90
C THR A 119 -0.19 -6.16 17.48
N ALA A 120 -0.91 -5.77 16.42
CA ALA A 120 -2.14 -6.48 16.02
C ALA A 120 -1.89 -7.96 15.66
N GLY A 121 -0.68 -8.31 15.20
CA GLY A 121 -0.32 -9.67 14.81
C GLY A 121 -0.21 -10.68 15.96
N VAL A 122 -0.22 -10.24 17.23
CA VAL A 122 -0.21 -11.14 18.40
C VAL A 122 -1.60 -11.42 18.97
N ALA A 123 -2.64 -10.78 18.42
CA ALA A 123 -4.02 -11.01 18.85
C ALA A 123 -4.56 -12.36 18.36
N PHE A 124 -5.28 -13.06 19.24
CA PHE A 124 -6.01 -14.29 18.92
C PHE A 124 -7.43 -14.00 18.43
N GLU A 125 -7.96 -14.92 17.63
CA GLU A 125 -9.30 -14.82 17.03
C GLU A 125 -10.24 -15.94 17.48
N LEU A 126 -11.54 -15.65 17.56
CA LEU A 126 -12.56 -16.65 17.92
C LEU A 126 -12.92 -17.60 16.76
N ASN A 127 -12.63 -17.21 15.52
CA ASN A 127 -12.98 -17.96 14.32
C ASN A 127 -11.98 -17.70 13.19
N GLY A 128 -11.85 -18.67 12.28
CA GLY A 128 -10.86 -18.62 11.21
C GLY A 128 -9.53 -19.25 11.62
N PRO A 129 -8.51 -19.20 10.75
CA PRO A 129 -7.13 -19.52 11.15
C PRO A 129 -6.62 -18.46 12.13
N ASP A 130 -5.74 -18.88 13.04
CA ASP A 130 -4.94 -17.96 13.85
C ASP A 130 -4.06 -17.06 12.95
N SER A 131 -3.79 -15.82 13.37
CA SER A 131 -3.00 -14.84 12.61
C SER A 131 -1.60 -15.35 12.23
N GLN A 132 -1.01 -16.22 13.06
CA GLN A 132 0.28 -16.86 12.81
C GLN A 132 0.15 -18.29 12.26
N GLY A 133 -1.09 -18.78 12.10
CA GLY A 133 -1.42 -20.08 11.47
C GLY A 133 -1.42 -20.06 9.95
N VAL A 134 -1.12 -18.92 9.32
CA VAL A 134 -0.95 -18.73 7.88
C VAL A 134 0.32 -17.91 7.62
N THR A 135 0.86 -17.93 6.40
CA THR A 135 2.08 -17.17 6.04
C THR A 135 2.01 -16.63 4.61
N MET A 136 2.92 -15.71 4.31
CA MET A 136 3.27 -15.27 2.96
C MET A 136 4.64 -15.86 2.54
N PRO A 137 4.91 -16.00 1.22
CA PRO A 137 6.27 -16.31 0.75
C PRO A 137 7.20 -15.10 0.97
N PRO A 138 8.53 -15.32 1.00
CA PRO A 138 9.50 -14.23 1.06
C PRO A 138 9.25 -13.15 -0.01
N ALA A 139 9.46 -11.88 0.36
CA ALA A 139 9.51 -10.78 -0.60
C ALA A 139 10.70 -10.96 -1.57
N PRO A 140 10.67 -10.34 -2.77
CA PRO A 140 11.84 -10.34 -3.64
C PRO A 140 13.02 -9.69 -2.92
N PRO A 141 14.15 -10.41 -2.69
CA PRO A 141 15.32 -9.78 -2.08
C PRO A 141 15.99 -8.79 -3.01
N LEU A 142 16.76 -7.83 -2.49
CA LEU A 142 17.58 -6.93 -3.30
C LEU A 142 18.54 -7.69 -4.23
N ILE A 143 19.23 -8.67 -3.64
CA ILE A 143 20.17 -9.56 -4.32
C ILE A 143 19.62 -10.99 -4.28
N ASP A 144 19.54 -11.63 -5.45
CA ASP A 144 19.10 -12.99 -5.64
C ASP A 144 20.10 -14.02 -5.08
N THR A 145 19.73 -15.30 -5.13
CA THR A 145 20.56 -16.40 -4.62
C THR A 145 21.88 -16.62 -5.37
N ASN A 146 22.04 -16.00 -6.55
CA ASN A 146 23.25 -16.07 -7.37
C ASN A 146 24.14 -14.83 -7.20
N GLY A 147 23.81 -13.93 -6.27
CA GLY A 147 24.57 -12.70 -6.03
C GLY A 147 24.30 -11.59 -7.06
N LYS A 148 23.19 -11.65 -7.80
CA LYS A 148 22.80 -10.63 -8.79
C LYS A 148 21.60 -9.81 -8.32
N ALA A 149 21.46 -8.60 -8.84
CA ALA A 149 20.26 -7.79 -8.59
C ALA A 149 18.99 -8.53 -9.04
N ASN A 150 18.00 -8.58 -8.16
CA ASN A 150 16.80 -9.36 -8.40
C ASN A 150 15.92 -8.71 -9.47
N GLN A 151 15.66 -9.45 -10.54
CA GLN A 151 14.88 -8.94 -11.68
C GLN A 151 13.40 -8.70 -11.34
N GLU A 152 12.82 -9.45 -10.40
CA GLU A 152 11.45 -9.21 -9.92
C GLU A 152 11.37 -7.85 -9.21
N LEU A 153 12.30 -7.56 -8.30
CA LEU A 153 12.33 -6.28 -7.58
C LEU A 153 12.56 -5.10 -8.53
N ILE A 154 13.51 -5.24 -9.47
CA ILE A 154 13.78 -4.23 -10.51
C ILE A 154 12.52 -3.95 -11.33
N PHE A 155 11.80 -5.01 -11.72
CA PHE A 155 10.56 -4.86 -12.47
C PHE A 155 9.47 -4.19 -11.65
N GLU A 156 9.29 -4.60 -10.39
CA GLU A 156 8.26 -4.05 -9.49
C GLU A 156 8.47 -2.56 -9.23
N ILE A 157 9.69 -2.13 -8.93
CA ILE A 157 9.95 -0.71 -8.71
C ILE A 157 9.81 0.09 -10.02
N ALA A 158 10.23 -0.46 -11.16
CA ALA A 158 10.00 0.18 -12.46
C ALA A 158 8.50 0.31 -12.75
N GLU A 159 7.70 -0.72 -12.50
CA GLU A 159 6.24 -0.70 -12.68
C GLU A 159 5.57 0.38 -11.82
N VAL A 160 6.01 0.57 -10.58
CA VAL A 160 5.54 1.66 -9.68
C VAL A 160 5.89 3.04 -10.25
N TYR A 161 7.14 3.26 -10.69
CA TYR A 161 7.55 4.53 -11.30
C TYR A 161 6.76 4.85 -12.58
N GLU A 162 6.59 3.85 -13.44
CA GLU A 162 5.83 3.98 -14.67
C GLU A 162 4.37 4.35 -14.38
N LEU A 163 3.72 3.70 -13.41
CA LEU A 163 2.35 4.02 -13.04
C LEU A 163 2.22 5.40 -12.39
N ALA A 164 3.23 5.86 -11.64
CA ALA A 164 3.26 7.22 -11.10
C ALA A 164 3.29 8.27 -12.21
N ILE A 165 4.06 8.06 -13.28
CA ILE A 165 4.11 8.95 -14.45
C ILE A 165 2.80 8.94 -15.24
N LEU A 166 2.09 7.81 -15.24
CA LEU A 166 0.83 7.61 -15.96
C LEU A 166 -0.43 7.91 -15.12
N ARG A 167 -0.28 8.41 -13.89
CA ARG A 167 -1.36 8.51 -12.90
C ARG A 167 -2.56 9.35 -13.35
N ASP A 168 -2.34 10.29 -14.27
CA ASP A 168 -3.37 11.16 -14.85
C ASP A 168 -3.74 10.79 -16.30
N GLN A 169 -3.34 9.61 -16.80
CA GLN A 169 -3.80 9.10 -18.10
C GLN A 169 -5.19 8.44 -18.00
N PRO A 170 -6.06 8.58 -19.02
CA PRO A 170 -7.38 7.94 -19.01
C PRO A 170 -7.27 6.42 -18.93
N LEU A 171 -8.05 5.79 -18.04
CA LEU A 171 -8.07 4.32 -17.90
C LEU A 171 -8.57 3.60 -19.16
N ASN A 172 -9.40 4.25 -19.96
CA ASN A 172 -9.80 3.74 -21.28
C ASN A 172 -8.62 3.61 -22.26
N ASP A 173 -7.50 4.27 -21.99
CA ASP A 173 -6.29 4.14 -22.80
C ASP A 173 -5.44 2.91 -22.41
N PHE A 174 -5.80 2.21 -21.32
CA PHE A 174 -5.20 0.94 -20.87
C PHE A 174 -6.01 -0.27 -21.38
N GLU A 175 -6.40 -0.21 -22.65
CA GLU A 175 -7.19 -1.22 -23.34
C GLU A 175 -6.68 -1.42 -24.77
N LYS A 176 -6.91 -2.61 -25.35
CA LYS A 176 -6.45 -2.90 -26.71
C LYS A 176 -6.95 -1.84 -27.70
N ARG A 177 -6.04 -1.40 -28.58
CA ARG A 177 -6.29 -0.45 -29.67
C ARG A 177 -6.49 1.00 -29.22
N ALA A 178 -6.37 1.30 -27.94
CA ALA A 178 -6.13 2.68 -27.53
C ALA A 178 -4.78 3.15 -28.09
N ALA A 179 -4.71 4.42 -28.49
CA ALA A 179 -3.49 5.03 -29.00
C ALA A 179 -3.06 6.12 -28.02
N ASN A 180 -2.19 5.75 -27.07
CA ASN A 180 -1.61 6.67 -26.10
C ASN A 180 -0.09 6.45 -26.03
N SER A 181 0.66 7.37 -26.62
CA SER A 181 2.11 7.27 -26.76
C SER A 181 2.86 7.21 -25.43
N LYS A 182 2.30 7.76 -24.34
CA LYS A 182 2.89 7.66 -23.00
C LYS A 182 2.79 6.24 -22.45
N ILE A 183 1.62 5.61 -22.59
CA ILE A 183 1.38 4.22 -22.19
C ILE A 183 2.23 3.28 -23.05
N GLU A 184 2.24 3.47 -24.38
CA GLU A 184 3.09 2.69 -25.29
C GLU A 184 4.59 2.78 -24.92
N SER A 185 5.07 3.99 -24.58
CA SER A 185 6.45 4.19 -24.15
C SER A 185 6.76 3.46 -22.85
N SER A 186 5.82 3.47 -21.90
CA SER A 186 5.93 2.74 -20.64
C SER A 186 5.98 1.22 -20.84
N ILE A 187 5.05 0.69 -21.64
CA ILE A 187 5.01 -0.73 -22.04
C ILE A 187 6.33 -1.15 -22.69
N ASN A 188 6.91 -0.29 -23.54
CA ASN A 188 8.19 -0.57 -24.19
C ASN A 188 9.36 -0.67 -23.18
N ARG A 189 9.42 0.23 -22.21
CA ARG A 189 10.45 0.20 -21.15
C ARG A 189 10.30 -1.01 -20.25
N LEU A 190 9.09 -1.32 -19.80
CA LEU A 190 8.82 -2.50 -18.96
C LEU A 190 9.13 -3.81 -19.69
N ASN A 191 8.76 -3.92 -20.97
CA ASN A 191 9.09 -5.10 -21.79
C ASN A 191 10.59 -5.24 -22.11
N ALA A 192 11.40 -4.21 -21.89
CA ALA A 192 12.85 -4.29 -22.06
C ALA A 192 13.54 -4.97 -20.86
N LEU A 193 12.89 -4.95 -19.68
CA LEU A 193 13.41 -5.60 -18.47
C LEU A 193 13.44 -7.12 -18.63
N GLU A 194 14.41 -7.76 -18.00
CA GLU A 194 14.62 -9.21 -18.11
C GLU A 194 13.43 -10.00 -17.55
N TYR A 195 12.82 -9.48 -16.47
CA TYR A 195 11.74 -10.17 -15.76
C TYR A 195 10.57 -10.57 -16.66
N ILE A 196 10.12 -9.71 -17.59
CA ILE A 196 9.02 -10.06 -18.50
C ILE A 196 9.37 -11.20 -19.45
N ARG A 197 10.64 -11.29 -19.86
CA ARG A 197 11.12 -12.37 -20.73
C ARG A 197 11.28 -13.69 -19.99
N ASN A 198 11.61 -13.65 -18.71
CA ASN A 198 11.83 -14.83 -17.87
C ASN A 198 11.34 -14.59 -16.43
N GLN A 199 10.05 -14.78 -16.21
CA GLN A 199 9.43 -14.58 -14.91
C GLN A 199 9.72 -15.78 -14.00
N THR A 200 10.52 -15.56 -12.95
CA THR A 200 10.91 -16.59 -11.97
C THR A 200 10.21 -16.43 -10.61
N GLY A 201 9.46 -15.33 -10.44
CA GLY A 201 8.74 -14.98 -9.21
C GLY A 201 7.24 -14.78 -9.43
N ARG A 202 6.66 -13.71 -8.88
CA ARG A 202 5.23 -13.39 -9.01
C ARG A 202 4.83 -13.16 -10.48
N PRO A 203 3.82 -13.87 -10.99
CA PRO A 203 3.47 -13.81 -12.41
C PRO A 203 2.87 -12.44 -12.78
N ARG A 204 3.22 -11.97 -13.98
CA ARG A 204 2.59 -10.86 -14.71
C ARG A 204 1.86 -11.43 -15.92
N LYS A 205 0.63 -10.97 -16.15
CA LYS A 205 -0.09 -11.35 -17.36
C LYS A 205 0.62 -10.74 -18.56
N VAL A 206 0.73 -11.55 -19.60
CA VAL A 206 1.36 -11.17 -20.87
C VAL A 206 0.50 -11.72 -21.99
N ASN A 207 0.57 -11.08 -23.15
CA ASN A 207 -0.13 -11.55 -24.33
C ASN A 207 0.49 -12.83 -24.91
N GLY A 208 -0.09 -13.34 -26.01
CA GLY A 208 0.38 -14.56 -26.68
C GLY A 208 1.82 -14.51 -27.21
N ARG A 209 2.51 -13.37 -27.15
CA ARG A 209 3.93 -13.22 -27.50
C ARG A 209 4.83 -13.14 -26.25
N GLY A 210 4.30 -13.33 -25.05
CA GLY A 210 5.06 -13.22 -23.81
C GLY A 210 5.47 -11.78 -23.48
N ARG A 211 4.67 -10.78 -23.90
CA ARG A 211 4.93 -9.36 -23.65
C ARG A 211 3.72 -8.68 -23.00
N LEU A 212 3.99 -7.63 -22.24
CA LEU A 212 2.97 -6.67 -21.83
C LEU A 212 2.43 -5.95 -23.07
N ASP A 213 1.12 -5.68 -23.07
CA ASP A 213 0.40 -4.82 -23.99
C ASP A 213 -0.59 -3.94 -23.21
N GLU A 214 -1.33 -3.09 -23.90
CA GLU A 214 -2.28 -2.15 -23.29
C GLU A 214 -3.35 -2.90 -22.47
N GLN A 215 -3.67 -4.14 -22.84
CA GLN A 215 -4.65 -4.97 -22.13
C GLN A 215 -4.12 -5.59 -20.84
N THR A 216 -2.81 -5.75 -20.71
CA THR A 216 -2.21 -6.56 -19.64
C THR A 216 -1.36 -5.74 -18.69
N VAL A 217 -0.82 -4.59 -19.14
CA VAL A 217 -0.01 -3.69 -18.31
C VAL A 217 -0.81 -3.18 -17.11
N PHE A 218 -0.17 -3.15 -15.94
CA PHE A 218 -0.75 -2.70 -14.67
C PHE A 218 -2.04 -3.44 -14.24
N ARG A 219 -2.31 -4.62 -14.79
CA ARG A 219 -3.39 -5.50 -14.32
C ARG A 219 -2.85 -6.56 -13.37
N GLY A 220 -3.73 -7.09 -12.51
CA GLY A 220 -3.40 -8.22 -11.66
C GLY A 220 -3.14 -9.51 -12.44
N SER A 221 -2.81 -10.59 -11.72
CA SER A 221 -2.51 -11.90 -12.30
C SER A 221 -3.65 -12.93 -12.20
N SER A 222 -4.75 -12.60 -11.52
CA SER A 222 -5.90 -13.49 -11.33
C SER A 222 -6.64 -13.82 -12.63
N PRO A 223 -7.25 -15.00 -12.78
CA PRO A 223 -8.07 -15.33 -13.95
C PRO A 223 -9.17 -14.29 -14.23
N GLY A 224 -9.33 -13.87 -15.48
CA GLY A 224 -10.40 -12.97 -15.92
C GLY A 224 -10.05 -11.48 -15.90
N VAL A 225 -9.00 -11.06 -15.20
CA VAL A 225 -8.61 -9.63 -15.11
C VAL A 225 -8.12 -9.05 -16.45
N GLU A 226 -7.72 -9.88 -17.41
CA GLU A 226 -7.35 -9.43 -18.76
C GLU A 226 -8.55 -9.26 -19.69
N VAL A 227 -9.76 -9.63 -19.24
CA VAL A 227 -10.95 -9.67 -20.08
C VAL A 227 -11.75 -8.39 -19.89
N GLY A 228 -11.93 -7.63 -20.98
CA GLY A 228 -12.75 -6.42 -21.00
C GLY A 228 -12.04 -5.20 -20.42
N PRO A 229 -12.81 -4.23 -19.90
CA PRO A 229 -12.26 -2.95 -19.45
C PRO A 229 -11.24 -3.08 -18.32
N TYR A 230 -10.42 -2.04 -18.12
CA TYR A 230 -9.46 -2.00 -17.02
C TYR A 230 -10.18 -2.03 -15.66
N LEU A 231 -11.24 -1.22 -15.53
CA LEU A 231 -12.02 -1.12 -14.30
C LEU A 231 -13.08 -2.22 -14.21
N SER A 232 -13.19 -2.79 -13.01
CA SER A 232 -14.31 -3.65 -12.64
C SER A 232 -15.63 -2.88 -12.78
N GLN A 233 -16.65 -3.53 -13.35
CA GLN A 233 -17.97 -2.91 -13.53
C GLN A 233 -18.59 -2.50 -12.20
N PHE A 234 -18.30 -3.20 -11.11
CA PHE A 234 -18.79 -2.88 -9.76
C PHE A 234 -18.27 -1.54 -9.19
N LEU A 235 -17.27 -0.92 -9.83
CA LEU A 235 -16.78 0.42 -9.46
C LEU A 235 -17.45 1.54 -10.27
N LEU A 236 -18.29 1.19 -11.26
CA LEU A 236 -18.93 2.15 -12.17
C LEU A 236 -20.45 2.04 -12.14
N MET A 237 -20.97 0.80 -12.12
CA MET A 237 -22.39 0.56 -12.32
C MET A 237 -23.21 0.88 -11.08
N GLY A 238 -24.43 1.36 -11.34
CA GLY A 238 -25.54 1.36 -10.38
C GLY A 238 -26.45 0.15 -10.57
N ASN A 239 -27.65 0.23 -10.00
CA ASN A 239 -28.71 -0.73 -10.23
C ASN A 239 -30.08 -0.05 -10.23
N VAL A 240 -31.10 -0.79 -10.67
CA VAL A 240 -32.50 -0.37 -10.56
C VAL A 240 -32.88 -0.35 -9.08
N ASP A 241 -33.59 0.70 -8.68
CA ASP A 241 -34.06 0.91 -7.31
C ASP A 241 -35.32 0.09 -6.98
N LEU A 242 -35.73 0.15 -5.71
CA LEU A 242 -36.87 -0.61 -5.17
C LEU A 242 -38.20 -0.33 -5.88
N ASN A 243 -38.35 0.81 -6.55
CA ASN A 243 -39.56 1.22 -7.25
C ASN A 243 -39.45 1.07 -8.77
N GLY A 244 -38.38 0.42 -9.26
CA GLY A 244 -38.14 0.28 -10.70
C GLY A 244 -37.53 1.52 -11.34
N GLY A 245 -37.11 2.52 -10.56
CA GLY A 245 -36.37 3.71 -11.01
C GLY A 245 -34.86 3.48 -11.09
N GLY A 246 -34.12 4.47 -11.60
CA GLY A 246 -32.67 4.39 -11.77
C GLY A 246 -32.20 3.44 -12.88
N SER A 247 -30.90 3.41 -13.12
CA SER A 247 -30.30 2.56 -14.16
C SER A 247 -28.85 2.18 -13.86
N VAL A 248 -28.38 1.12 -14.53
CA VAL A 248 -26.97 0.68 -14.48
C VAL A 248 -26.01 1.82 -14.82
N ALA A 249 -26.35 2.63 -15.83
CA ALA A 249 -25.50 3.70 -16.35
C ALA A 249 -25.43 4.94 -15.43
N GLU A 250 -26.38 5.09 -14.50
CA GLU A 250 -26.39 6.22 -13.57
C GLU A 250 -25.34 6.09 -12.45
N GLY A 251 -24.81 4.89 -12.21
CA GLY A 251 -23.76 4.69 -11.21
C GLY A 251 -24.24 4.88 -9.76
N LYS A 252 -25.53 4.67 -9.49
CA LYS A 252 -26.10 4.75 -8.15
C LYS A 252 -26.49 3.37 -7.66
N ILE A 253 -25.84 2.90 -6.60
CA ILE A 253 -26.18 1.63 -5.96
C ILE A 253 -27.31 1.89 -4.96
N THR A 254 -28.39 1.14 -5.08
CA THR A 254 -29.48 1.09 -4.10
C THR A 254 -28.99 0.39 -2.85
N TYR A 255 -28.89 1.14 -1.75
CA TYR A 255 -28.51 0.63 -0.44
C TYR A 255 -29.71 0.67 0.50
N GLY A 256 -30.54 -0.36 0.43
CA GLY A 256 -31.84 -0.37 1.10
C GLY A 256 -32.72 0.76 0.57
N ALA A 257 -33.10 1.71 1.43
CA ALA A 257 -33.83 2.92 1.04
C ALA A 257 -32.93 4.11 0.69
N LEU A 258 -31.60 3.97 0.81
CA LEU A 258 -30.60 4.98 0.49
C LEU A 258 -29.92 4.66 -0.86
N GLN A 259 -29.01 5.54 -1.28
CA GLN A 259 -28.17 5.34 -2.45
C GLN A 259 -26.69 5.60 -2.14
N ILE A 260 -25.82 4.85 -2.81
CA ILE A 260 -24.37 5.09 -2.85
C ILE A 260 -24.04 5.59 -4.26
N ASP A 261 -23.46 6.78 -4.36
CA ASP A 261 -23.00 7.36 -5.62
C ASP A 261 -21.58 6.89 -5.91
N GLN A 262 -21.37 6.28 -7.08
CA GLN A 262 -20.08 5.75 -7.54
C GLN A 262 -19.12 6.85 -8.03
N LYS A 263 -19.53 8.12 -8.02
CA LYS A 263 -18.63 9.23 -8.35
C LYS A 263 -17.76 9.62 -7.15
N LEU A 264 -16.45 9.71 -7.37
CA LEU A 264 -15.46 10.10 -6.37
C LEU A 264 -15.12 11.59 -6.48
N PRO A 265 -14.72 12.24 -5.37
CA PRO A 265 -14.04 13.53 -5.40
C PRO A 265 -12.83 13.52 -6.35
N ILE A 266 -12.62 14.60 -7.09
CA ILE A 266 -11.50 14.72 -8.02
C ILE A 266 -10.31 15.33 -7.28
N ALA A 267 -9.32 14.52 -6.91
CA ALA A 267 -8.05 15.03 -6.42
C ALA A 267 -7.38 15.93 -7.49
N THR A 268 -6.64 16.96 -7.06
CA THR A 268 -5.99 17.92 -7.97
C THR A 268 -5.10 17.18 -8.98
N PRO A 269 -5.42 17.22 -10.29
CA PRO A 269 -4.68 16.46 -11.29
C PRO A 269 -3.21 16.88 -11.39
N ASN A 270 -2.32 15.92 -11.64
CA ASN A 270 -0.86 16.12 -11.76
C ASN A 270 -0.18 16.70 -10.50
N LEU A 271 -0.81 16.61 -9.32
CA LEU A 271 -0.17 16.98 -8.06
C LEU A 271 0.34 15.71 -7.36
N ASP A 272 1.65 15.59 -7.27
CA ASP A 272 2.35 14.51 -6.56
C ASP A 272 3.14 15.07 -5.37
N TYR A 273 3.45 14.19 -4.41
CA TYR A 273 4.06 14.54 -3.12
C TYR A 273 5.39 13.81 -2.94
N MET A 274 6.20 14.23 -1.96
CA MET A 274 7.51 13.63 -1.64
C MET A 274 8.46 13.61 -2.85
N THR A 275 8.46 14.68 -3.65
CA THR A 275 9.25 14.78 -4.89
C THR A 275 10.65 15.38 -4.67
N ASN A 276 10.94 15.81 -3.44
CA ASN A 276 12.25 16.28 -2.99
C ASN A 276 12.66 15.59 -1.68
N MET A 277 13.95 15.67 -1.34
CA MET A 277 14.52 14.98 -0.18
C MET A 277 13.96 15.50 1.15
N GLU A 278 13.69 16.80 1.26
CA GLU A 278 13.18 17.43 2.48
C GLU A 278 11.80 16.88 2.86
N ASP A 279 10.85 16.94 1.93
CA ASP A 279 9.51 16.37 2.11
C ASP A 279 9.57 14.86 2.37
N TYR A 280 10.44 14.15 1.64
CA TYR A 280 10.64 12.72 1.82
C TYR A 280 11.09 12.40 3.26
N VAL A 281 12.10 13.09 3.78
CA VAL A 281 12.62 12.85 5.13
C VAL A 281 11.62 13.23 6.21
N LEU A 282 10.87 14.33 6.05
CA LEU A 282 9.78 14.67 6.97
C LEU A 282 8.77 13.53 7.05
N VAL A 283 8.38 12.96 5.89
CA VAL A 283 7.51 11.78 5.86
C VAL A 283 8.17 10.57 6.52
N GLN A 284 9.45 10.29 6.25
CA GLN A 284 10.16 9.15 6.86
C GLN A 284 10.28 9.28 8.38
N ARG A 285 10.37 10.50 8.90
CA ARG A 285 10.38 10.78 10.35
C ARG A 285 9.00 10.63 11.01
N GLY A 286 7.94 10.35 10.25
CA GLY A 286 6.58 10.24 10.76
C GLY A 286 5.89 11.60 10.99
N ILE A 287 6.45 12.69 10.45
CA ILE A 287 5.82 14.01 10.50
C ILE A 287 4.54 13.98 9.68
N LYS A 288 3.47 14.58 10.23
CA LYS A 288 2.20 14.75 9.52
C LYS A 288 2.39 15.73 8.37
N GLN A 289 1.82 15.39 7.23
CA GLN A 289 1.90 16.21 6.03
C GLN A 289 0.59 16.98 5.84
N ASP A 290 0.65 18.02 5.01
CA ASP A 290 -0.55 18.67 4.51
C ASP A 290 -1.46 17.66 3.79
N THR A 291 -2.77 17.88 3.92
CA THR A 291 -3.77 17.05 3.26
C THR A 291 -3.82 17.34 1.76
N GLU A 292 -4.21 16.35 0.99
CA GLU A 292 -4.41 16.49 -0.44
C GLU A 292 -5.48 17.53 -0.80
N SER A 293 -5.38 18.09 -2.01
CA SER A 293 -6.32 19.08 -2.52
C SER A 293 -7.23 18.48 -3.59
N TYR A 294 -8.40 19.08 -3.76
CA TYR A 294 -9.45 18.60 -4.67
C TYR A 294 -9.94 19.72 -5.60
N VAL A 295 -10.35 19.36 -6.80
CA VAL A 295 -11.03 20.27 -7.73
C VAL A 295 -12.38 20.66 -7.12
N LEU A 296 -12.68 21.95 -7.03
CA LEU A 296 -13.94 22.44 -6.48
C LEU A 296 -15.06 22.43 -7.53
N GLU A 297 -16.30 22.15 -7.09
CA GLU A 297 -17.49 22.36 -7.91
C GLU A 297 -17.60 23.84 -8.30
N LYS A 298 -17.96 24.11 -9.57
CA LYS A 298 -18.15 25.49 -10.05
C LYS A 298 -19.47 26.13 -9.58
N ASP A 299 -20.17 25.53 -8.61
CA ASP A 299 -21.51 25.97 -8.25
C ASP A 299 -21.45 27.25 -7.39
N GLN A 300 -21.99 28.34 -7.93
CA GLN A 300 -21.80 29.72 -7.47
C GLN A 300 -22.72 30.11 -6.30
N ASN A 301 -23.10 29.18 -5.42
CA ASN A 301 -23.93 29.52 -4.28
C ASN A 301 -23.06 29.87 -3.05
N PRO A 302 -22.84 31.16 -2.74
CA PRO A 302 -21.92 31.60 -1.69
C PRO A 302 -22.38 31.22 -0.26
N LYS A 303 -23.55 30.57 -0.12
CA LYS A 303 -24.09 30.10 1.16
C LYS A 303 -23.77 28.63 1.46
N LEU A 304 -23.26 27.87 0.49
CA LEU A 304 -22.86 26.49 0.68
C LEU A 304 -21.33 26.41 0.85
N PRO A 305 -20.82 25.48 1.67
CA PRO A 305 -19.38 25.24 1.72
C PRO A 305 -18.90 24.71 0.37
N ASP A 306 -17.67 25.05 -0.01
CA ASP A 306 -17.02 24.51 -1.20
C ASP A 306 -17.01 22.98 -1.13
N ARG A 307 -17.49 22.33 -2.19
CA ARG A 307 -17.52 20.87 -2.30
C ARG A 307 -16.58 20.42 -3.42
N PRO A 308 -15.88 19.29 -3.24
CA PRO A 308 -15.15 18.68 -4.33
C PRO A 308 -16.08 18.32 -5.47
N ALA A 309 -15.69 18.67 -6.70
CA ALA A 309 -16.28 18.12 -7.90
C ALA A 309 -16.10 16.61 -7.92
N ARG A 310 -17.12 15.90 -8.42
CA ARG A 310 -17.13 14.44 -8.44
C ARG A 310 -17.28 13.88 -9.84
N ARG A 311 -16.58 12.78 -10.14
CA ARG A 311 -16.67 12.05 -11.41
C ARG A 311 -16.56 10.54 -11.18
N PHE A 312 -16.94 9.75 -12.18
CA PHE A 312 -16.59 8.33 -12.20
C PHE A 312 -15.08 8.15 -12.28
N ILE A 313 -14.56 7.09 -11.67
CA ILE A 313 -13.13 6.71 -11.78
C ILE A 313 -12.75 6.71 -13.26
N SER A 314 -11.73 7.51 -13.59
CA SER A 314 -11.37 7.82 -14.97
C SER A 314 -9.86 7.80 -15.22
N THR A 315 -9.05 8.04 -14.19
CA THR A 315 -7.58 7.95 -14.24
C THR A 315 -7.07 7.16 -13.03
N PRO A 316 -5.84 6.61 -13.04
CA PRO A 316 -5.27 5.94 -11.86
C PRO A 316 -5.13 6.82 -10.59
N ARG A 317 -5.28 8.15 -10.72
CA ARG A 317 -5.37 9.13 -9.63
C ARG A 317 -6.66 9.01 -8.80
N ASP A 318 -7.77 8.67 -9.47
CA ASP A 318 -9.10 8.56 -8.84
C ASP A 318 -9.20 7.29 -7.98
#